data_AF-A0A1Y2ULD3-F1
#
_entry.id   AF-A0A1Y2ULD3-F1
#
_cell.length_a   1.000
_cell.length_b   1.000
_cell.length_c   1.000
_cell.angle_alpha   90.00
_cell.angle_beta   90.00
_cell.angle_gamma   90.00
#
_symmetry.space_group_name_H-M   'P 1'
#
loop_
_entity.id
_entity.type
_entity.pdbx_description
1 polymer ?
#
loop_
_entity_poly.entity_id
_entity_poly.type
_entity_poly.pdbx_seq_one_letter_code
_entity_poly.pdbx_strand_id
1 'polypeptide(L)'
;MADFTVEFDIDSSDGADYTQFLQGLRDRVASGRSCYYLPVLSRQSSIPNRWFDVILRAGGQTVTLRIRRDNLYLDGYRRGPTWYEFQHGGPSLIPGATALRFDGSYTSLQRVADQRREAIPLGQRALANAVNALANPNTNDQARARQLMVVIQMICESMRFQLINRHLANEWESNSSPPLTLVNLENAWGGLSEALIHAEQDTGDHTFRYRVDNDLEFHTVGAAAGAIAMLVCRSSGSSRTTRAVETPWADYPKGRALVEVFWMRIDKIDGESLGSLYGTVKAVDGPGSQDLYNRDKSNIEYIRPDQFALLTGPPESISAADSFSLNLDLWNKNAWLSDHGIAQGSISFNVFDPGNKYDENITRQVSGEYGSVTLNYVVLSNAAQALVEVVLIDGDGEDPADVYGNISADNGYAYYGEIELFRKARSEYIDVRPGAKIPLLRSAIAVPMTRSLRIKALLYDYDTISPDDEIANGVAVFDPLILQSENKYITGKYGKIEVRVTWN
;
A
#
# COMPACT_ATOMS: atom_id res chain seq x y z
N MET A 1 30.19 -3.25 0.32
CA MET A 1 30.89 -3.74 -0.89
C MET A 1 29.91 -4.60 -1.68
N ALA A 2 30.05 -4.67 -3.01
CA ALA A 2 29.20 -5.52 -3.83
C ALA A 2 29.65 -6.98 -3.77
N ASP A 3 28.70 -7.91 -3.73
CA ASP A 3 28.93 -9.36 -3.76
C ASP A 3 29.51 -9.81 -5.10
N PHE A 4 29.05 -9.19 -6.19
CA PHE A 4 29.53 -9.43 -7.54
C PHE A 4 29.28 -8.20 -8.42
N THR A 5 29.93 -8.18 -9.59
CA THR A 5 29.74 -7.17 -10.62
C THR A 5 29.47 -7.83 -11.97
N VAL A 6 28.54 -7.27 -12.74
CA VAL A 6 28.25 -7.69 -14.13
C VAL A 6 28.29 -6.46 -15.03
N GLU A 7 28.77 -6.62 -16.25
CA GLU A 7 28.84 -5.58 -17.25
C GLU A 7 27.85 -5.86 -18.39
N PHE A 8 27.26 -4.81 -18.94
CA PHE A 8 26.37 -4.87 -20.10
C PHE A 8 26.72 -3.72 -21.06
N ASP A 9 27.06 -4.07 -22.30
CA ASP A 9 27.38 -3.13 -23.37
C ASP A 9 26.12 -2.89 -24.22
N ILE A 10 25.55 -1.70 -24.10
CA ILE A 10 24.25 -1.38 -24.69
C ILE A 10 24.35 -1.20 -26.20
N ASP A 11 25.45 -0.64 -26.69
CA ASP A 11 25.60 -0.25 -28.10
C ASP A 11 25.68 -1.47 -29.04
N SER A 12 26.19 -2.59 -28.54
CA SER A 12 26.36 -3.83 -29.32
C SER A 12 25.31 -4.90 -29.04
N SER A 13 24.36 -4.64 -28.13
CA SER A 13 23.38 -5.64 -27.67
C SER A 13 22.04 -5.48 -28.39
N ASP A 14 21.38 -6.61 -28.65
CA ASP A 14 19.97 -6.65 -29.08
C ASP A 14 19.01 -7.04 -27.92
N GLY A 15 17.72 -7.21 -28.24
CA GLY A 15 16.71 -7.61 -27.25
C GLY A 15 16.93 -9.02 -26.66
N ALA A 16 17.59 -9.92 -27.39
CA ALA A 16 17.93 -11.25 -26.91
C ALA A 16 19.12 -11.20 -25.94
N ASP A 17 20.15 -10.43 -26.28
CA ASP A 17 21.30 -10.18 -25.38
C ASP A 17 20.85 -9.55 -24.07
N TYR A 18 19.94 -8.55 -24.15
CA TYR A 18 19.32 -7.92 -22.99
C TYR A 18 18.56 -8.93 -22.12
N THR A 19 17.74 -9.80 -22.74
CA THR A 19 17.01 -10.86 -22.03
C THR A 19 17.97 -11.82 -21.32
N GLN A 20 19.04 -12.25 -22.00
CA GLN A 20 20.04 -13.16 -21.45
C GLN A 20 20.80 -12.51 -20.29
N PHE A 21 21.17 -11.24 -20.42
CA PHE A 21 21.81 -10.47 -19.36
C PHE A 21 20.96 -10.42 -18.09
N LEU A 22 19.67 -10.08 -18.22
CA LEU A 22 18.76 -10.04 -17.07
C LEU A 22 18.54 -11.42 -16.45
N GLN A 23 18.46 -12.48 -17.26
CA GLN A 23 18.37 -13.85 -16.75
C GLN A 23 19.61 -14.23 -15.95
N GLY A 24 20.81 -13.91 -16.45
CA GLY A 24 22.05 -14.15 -15.73
C GLY A 24 22.14 -13.40 -14.40
N LEU A 25 21.57 -12.20 -14.31
CA LEU A 25 21.43 -11.49 -13.02
C LEU A 25 20.48 -12.22 -12.08
N ARG A 26 19.29 -12.63 -12.56
CA ARG A 26 18.29 -13.37 -11.77
C ARG A 26 18.88 -14.65 -11.17
N ASP A 27 19.61 -15.43 -11.97
CA ASP A 27 20.24 -16.68 -11.54
C ASP A 27 21.26 -16.46 -10.41
N ARG A 28 21.99 -15.33 -10.44
CA ARG A 28 22.99 -14.99 -9.42
C ARG A 28 22.39 -14.47 -8.11
N VAL A 29 21.27 -13.75 -8.17
CA VAL A 29 20.63 -13.17 -6.98
C VAL A 29 19.69 -14.14 -6.28
N ALA A 30 19.18 -15.15 -6.98
CA ALA A 30 18.28 -16.16 -6.43
C ALA A 30 18.84 -16.78 -5.13
N SER A 31 17.95 -17.00 -4.15
CA SER A 31 18.32 -17.58 -2.86
C SER A 31 18.49 -19.11 -2.89
N GLY A 32 18.09 -19.75 -4.00
CA GLY A 32 17.94 -21.20 -4.12
C GLY A 32 16.55 -21.70 -3.71
N ARG A 33 15.69 -20.85 -3.13
CA ARG A 33 14.25 -21.15 -2.93
C ARG A 33 13.45 -20.84 -4.18
N SER A 34 12.37 -21.57 -4.38
CA SER A 34 11.37 -21.31 -5.41
C SER A 34 9.95 -21.38 -4.85
N CYS A 35 9.03 -20.65 -5.49
CA CYS A 35 7.59 -20.71 -5.25
C CYS A 35 6.90 -20.72 -6.62
N TYR A 36 6.04 -21.71 -6.89
CA TYR A 36 5.47 -21.93 -8.22
C TYR A 36 6.50 -21.90 -9.37
N TYR A 37 7.67 -22.52 -9.15
CA TYR A 37 8.82 -22.54 -10.07
C TYR A 37 9.50 -21.19 -10.33
N LEU A 38 9.06 -20.11 -9.67
CA LEU A 38 9.72 -18.80 -9.74
C LEU A 38 10.83 -18.73 -8.69
N PRO A 39 12.02 -18.19 -9.05
CA PRO A 39 13.08 -17.96 -8.08
C PRO A 39 12.67 -16.90 -7.05
N VAL A 40 13.11 -17.08 -5.82
CA VAL A 40 12.86 -16.14 -4.72
C VAL A 40 14.17 -15.51 -4.25
N LEU A 41 14.16 -14.21 -4.01
CA LEU A 41 15.29 -13.48 -3.43
C LEU A 41 15.54 -13.92 -1.98
N SER A 42 16.73 -13.61 -1.46
CA SER A 42 17.01 -13.79 -0.03
C SER A 42 16.06 -12.93 0.80
N ARG A 43 15.77 -13.35 2.03
CA ARG A 43 14.96 -12.55 2.94
C ARG A 43 15.51 -11.13 3.10
N GLN A 44 14.62 -10.15 3.07
CA GLN A 44 14.97 -8.76 3.25
C GLN A 44 15.55 -8.48 4.63
N SER A 45 16.57 -7.61 4.66
CA SER A 45 17.09 -7.03 5.88
C SER A 45 16.53 -5.62 6.06
N SER A 46 16.13 -5.26 7.29
CA SER A 46 15.65 -3.89 7.60
C SER A 46 16.71 -2.84 7.31
N ILE A 47 17.97 -3.17 7.58
CA ILE A 47 19.14 -2.40 7.11
C ILE A 47 19.81 -3.22 6.01
N PRO A 48 19.80 -2.74 4.76
CA PRO A 48 20.46 -3.41 3.64
C PRO A 48 21.94 -3.66 3.94
N ASN A 49 22.40 -4.87 3.64
CA ASN A 49 23.79 -5.28 3.91
C ASN A 49 24.45 -6.04 2.74
N ARG A 50 23.72 -6.26 1.65
CA ARG A 50 24.20 -6.98 0.46
C ARG A 50 23.74 -6.30 -0.81
N TRP A 51 24.69 -6.13 -1.72
CA TRP A 51 24.48 -5.50 -3.01
C TRP A 51 25.16 -6.28 -4.11
N PHE A 52 24.76 -6.02 -5.34
CA PHE A 52 25.55 -6.32 -6.52
C PHE A 52 25.66 -5.06 -7.37
N ASP A 53 26.72 -4.97 -8.15
CA ASP A 53 26.96 -3.83 -9.01
C ASP A 53 26.70 -4.21 -10.49
N VAL A 54 26.05 -3.33 -11.24
CA VAL A 54 25.84 -3.47 -12.70
C VAL A 54 26.55 -2.33 -13.41
N ILE A 55 27.51 -2.64 -14.28
CA ILE A 55 28.19 -1.65 -15.11
C ILE A 55 27.47 -1.57 -16.44
N LEU A 56 26.89 -0.41 -16.74
CA LEU A 56 26.31 -0.11 -18.05
C LEU A 56 27.31 0.68 -18.89
N ARG A 57 27.49 0.29 -20.15
CA ARG A 57 28.38 0.97 -21.11
C ARG A 57 27.62 1.39 -22.36
N ALA A 58 27.84 2.64 -22.76
CA ALA A 58 27.30 3.21 -24.00
C ALA A 58 28.12 4.45 -24.40
N GLY A 59 28.38 4.64 -25.69
CA GLY A 59 29.06 5.82 -26.23
C GLY A 59 30.45 6.06 -25.64
N GLY A 60 31.15 5.00 -25.22
CA GLY A 60 32.42 5.08 -24.49
C GLY A 60 32.32 5.57 -23.04
N GLN A 61 31.11 5.87 -22.55
CA GLN A 61 30.83 6.21 -21.15
C GLN A 61 30.45 4.96 -20.35
N THR A 62 30.63 5.05 -19.03
CA THR A 62 30.27 3.98 -18.11
C THR A 62 29.58 4.52 -16.85
N VAL A 63 28.59 3.80 -16.36
CA VAL A 63 27.94 4.06 -15.08
C VAL A 63 27.81 2.75 -14.32
N THR A 64 28.21 2.73 -13.05
CA THR A 64 28.00 1.57 -12.17
C THR A 64 26.74 1.78 -11.34
N LEU A 65 25.78 0.88 -11.41
CA LEU A 65 24.60 0.85 -10.55
C LEU A 65 24.90 0.00 -9.32
N ARG A 66 24.40 0.39 -8.15
CA ARG A 66 24.45 -0.42 -6.94
C ARG A 66 23.04 -0.84 -6.53
N ILE A 67 22.77 -2.14 -6.65
CA ILE A 67 21.43 -2.70 -6.49
C ILE A 67 21.43 -3.65 -5.30
N ARG A 68 20.43 -3.54 -4.43
CA ARG A 68 20.23 -4.44 -3.28
C ARG A 68 19.92 -5.85 -3.76
N ARG A 69 20.52 -6.84 -3.10
CA ARG A 69 20.36 -8.24 -3.51
C ARG A 69 19.03 -8.86 -3.07
N ASP A 70 18.44 -8.39 -1.98
CA ASP A 70 17.25 -8.95 -1.34
C ASP A 70 15.93 -8.38 -1.87
N ASN A 71 15.96 -7.23 -2.55
CA ASN A 71 14.76 -6.60 -3.13
C ASN A 71 14.98 -5.91 -4.49
N LEU A 72 16.17 -5.98 -5.09
CA LEU A 72 16.47 -5.41 -6.41
C LEU A 72 16.23 -3.89 -6.49
N TYR A 73 16.36 -3.19 -5.38
CA TYR A 73 16.22 -1.75 -5.32
C TYR A 73 17.56 -1.08 -5.62
N LEU A 74 17.54 -0.06 -6.48
CA LEU A 74 18.71 0.75 -6.78
C LEU A 74 18.95 1.73 -5.62
N ASP A 75 20.09 1.61 -4.93
CA ASP A 75 20.44 2.55 -3.84
C ASP A 75 21.23 3.76 -4.37
N GLY A 76 21.91 3.58 -5.50
CA GLY A 76 22.74 4.64 -6.04
C GLY A 76 23.47 4.23 -7.31
N TYR A 77 24.22 5.19 -7.86
CA TYR A 77 25.05 4.98 -9.02
C TYR A 77 26.42 5.64 -8.85
N ARG A 78 27.42 5.14 -9.55
CA ARG A 78 28.77 5.69 -9.60
C ARG A 78 29.08 6.19 -11.00
N ARG A 79 29.65 7.39 -11.05
CA ARG A 79 30.34 7.92 -12.22
C ARG A 79 31.80 8.17 -11.85
N GLY A 80 32.72 7.57 -12.60
CA GLY A 80 34.14 7.67 -12.30
C GLY A 80 34.41 7.22 -10.85
N PRO A 81 35.06 8.03 -10.00
CA PRO A 81 35.29 7.68 -8.60
C PRO A 81 34.11 8.01 -7.66
N THR A 82 33.11 8.79 -8.10
CA THR A 82 32.10 9.38 -7.22
C THR A 82 30.82 8.56 -7.20
N TRP A 83 30.41 8.11 -6.00
CA TRP A 83 29.09 7.53 -5.75
C TRP A 83 28.05 8.62 -5.49
N TYR A 84 26.86 8.40 -6.02
CA TYR A 84 25.64 9.15 -5.74
C TYR A 84 24.63 8.18 -5.14
N GLU A 85 24.02 8.57 -4.04
CA GLU A 85 23.09 7.74 -3.28
C GLU A 85 21.72 8.44 -3.19
N PHE A 86 20.63 7.70 -3.34
CA PHE A 86 19.30 8.26 -3.13
C PHE A 86 19.11 8.76 -1.69
N GLN A 87 18.30 9.79 -1.52
CA GLN A 87 17.93 10.26 -0.19
C GLN A 87 17.04 9.23 0.53
N HIS A 88 17.23 9.03 1.83
CA HIS A 88 16.36 8.23 2.67
C HIS A 88 16.48 8.65 4.16
N GLY A 89 15.60 8.15 5.04
CA GLY A 89 15.52 8.55 6.45
C GLY A 89 16.56 7.94 7.40
N GLY A 90 17.60 7.29 6.87
CA GLY A 90 18.62 6.56 7.62
C GLY A 90 20.06 7.02 7.37
N PRO A 91 21.06 6.38 7.97
CA PRO A 91 22.47 6.65 7.67
C PRO A 91 22.82 6.19 6.26
N SER A 92 23.75 6.90 5.60
CA SER A 92 24.23 6.54 4.25
C SER A 92 24.64 5.07 4.17
N LEU A 93 24.05 4.37 3.19
CA LEU A 93 24.28 2.98 2.85
C LEU A 93 25.55 2.81 1.99
N ILE A 94 25.96 3.85 1.26
CA ILE A 94 27.14 3.85 0.40
C ILE A 94 28.22 4.76 0.98
N PRO A 95 29.27 4.21 1.64
CA PRO A 95 30.32 5.01 2.25
C PRO A 95 30.96 6.01 1.27
N GLY A 96 30.94 7.30 1.66
CA GLY A 96 31.51 8.40 0.87
C GLY A 96 30.66 8.85 -0.32
N ALA A 97 29.42 8.37 -0.45
CA ALA A 97 28.51 8.82 -1.50
C ALA A 97 28.04 10.26 -1.28
N THR A 98 27.79 10.94 -2.39
CA THR A 98 27.07 12.21 -2.42
C THR A 98 25.57 11.92 -2.42
N ALA A 99 24.85 12.42 -1.41
CA ALA A 99 23.40 12.28 -1.37
C ALA A 99 22.74 13.05 -2.52
N LEU A 100 21.82 12.39 -3.22
CA LEU A 100 20.87 13.03 -4.11
C LEU A 100 19.83 13.81 -3.29
N ARG A 101 19.19 14.80 -3.91
CA ARG A 101 18.16 15.64 -3.26
C ARG A 101 16.75 15.05 -3.37
N PHE A 102 16.67 13.76 -3.67
CA PHE A 102 15.45 13.03 -3.90
C PHE A 102 15.68 11.54 -3.61
N ASP A 103 14.63 10.88 -3.15
CA ASP A 103 14.63 9.43 -2.94
C ASP A 103 14.39 8.64 -4.23
N GLY A 104 14.55 7.31 -4.15
CA GLY A 104 14.41 6.39 -5.28
C GLY A 104 12.97 5.97 -5.62
N SER A 105 11.95 6.48 -4.93
CA SER A 105 10.55 6.15 -5.24
C SER A 105 10.11 6.82 -6.53
N TYR A 106 9.21 6.17 -7.28
CA TYR A 106 8.65 6.76 -8.48
C TYR A 106 7.84 8.03 -8.21
N THR A 107 7.22 8.18 -7.04
CA THR A 107 6.56 9.43 -6.65
C THR A 107 7.56 10.59 -6.63
N SER A 108 8.71 10.40 -5.97
CA SER A 108 9.76 11.42 -5.91
C SER A 108 10.42 11.66 -7.27
N LEU A 109 10.77 10.60 -7.99
CA LEU A 109 11.43 10.68 -9.29
C LEU A 109 10.56 11.40 -10.33
N GLN A 110 9.27 11.07 -10.43
CA GLN A 110 8.37 11.72 -11.39
C GLN A 110 8.15 13.20 -11.04
N ARG A 111 8.02 13.53 -9.75
CA ARG A 111 7.91 14.92 -9.27
C ARG A 111 9.15 15.73 -9.62
N VAL A 112 10.35 15.19 -9.41
CA VAL A 112 11.61 15.89 -9.69
C VAL A 112 11.87 16.00 -11.19
N ALA A 113 11.54 14.95 -11.96
CA ALA A 113 11.68 14.95 -13.40
C ALA A 113 10.63 15.84 -14.10
N ASP A 114 9.53 16.16 -13.42
CA ASP A 114 8.32 16.76 -14.00
C ASP A 114 7.79 15.93 -15.19
N GLN A 115 7.85 14.60 -15.04
CA GLN A 115 7.46 13.67 -16.09
C GLN A 115 7.00 12.34 -15.49
N ARG A 116 5.88 11.82 -15.98
CA ARG A 116 5.35 10.51 -15.59
C ARG A 116 6.03 9.37 -16.32
N ARG A 117 6.06 8.17 -15.71
CA ARG A 117 6.71 6.97 -16.27
C ARG A 117 6.20 6.60 -17.66
N GLU A 118 4.87 6.62 -17.86
CA GLU A 118 4.23 6.28 -19.14
C GLU A 118 4.56 7.27 -20.27
N ALA A 119 5.16 8.42 -19.95
CA ALA A 119 5.61 9.40 -20.93
C ALA A 119 7.11 9.28 -21.25
N ILE A 120 7.84 8.35 -20.63
CA ILE A 120 9.29 8.19 -20.81
C ILE A 120 9.57 7.05 -21.78
N PRO A 121 10.20 7.31 -22.94
CA PRO A 121 10.62 6.27 -23.85
C PRO A 121 11.64 5.32 -23.20
N LEU A 122 11.48 4.02 -23.44
CA LEU A 122 12.36 2.94 -23.01
C LEU A 122 12.85 2.13 -24.23
N GLY A 123 14.05 1.58 -24.15
CA GLY A 123 14.71 0.89 -25.26
C GLY A 123 16.22 1.18 -25.28
N GLN A 124 16.94 0.60 -26.24
CA GLN A 124 18.40 0.66 -26.35
C GLN A 124 18.92 2.10 -26.31
N ARG A 125 18.39 2.97 -27.17
CA ARG A 125 18.81 4.38 -27.27
C ARG A 125 18.44 5.15 -26.01
N ALA A 126 17.29 4.88 -25.40
CA ALA A 126 16.91 5.48 -24.13
C ALA A 126 17.91 5.11 -23.01
N LEU A 127 18.29 3.83 -22.92
CA LEU A 127 19.26 3.35 -21.92
C LEU A 127 20.66 3.91 -22.18
N ALA A 128 21.11 3.95 -23.44
CA ALA A 128 22.37 4.56 -23.83
C ALA A 128 22.42 6.05 -23.47
N ASN A 129 21.34 6.79 -23.74
CA ASN A 129 21.19 8.19 -23.34
C ASN A 129 21.22 8.38 -21.82
N ALA A 130 20.61 7.46 -21.07
CA ALA A 130 20.65 7.48 -19.61
C ALA A 130 22.08 7.31 -19.09
N VAL A 131 22.86 6.37 -19.63
CA VAL A 131 24.28 6.19 -19.28
C VAL A 131 25.08 7.47 -19.56
N ASN A 132 24.96 8.03 -20.77
CA ASN A 132 25.69 9.24 -21.16
C ASN A 132 25.34 10.44 -20.27
N ALA A 133 24.06 10.62 -19.94
CA ALA A 133 23.62 11.70 -19.07
C ALA A 133 24.04 11.49 -17.61
N LEU A 134 23.94 10.29 -17.05
CA LEU A 134 24.40 10.01 -15.69
C LEU A 134 25.94 10.12 -15.56
N ALA A 135 26.66 9.80 -16.64
CA ALA A 135 28.10 10.00 -16.77
C ALA A 135 28.51 11.47 -16.98
N ASN A 136 27.59 12.40 -17.24
CA ASN A 136 27.92 13.81 -17.40
C ASN A 136 27.92 14.55 -16.04
N PRO A 137 29.04 15.21 -15.64
CA PRO A 137 29.13 15.98 -14.40
C PRO A 137 28.14 17.12 -14.25
N ASN A 138 27.63 17.65 -15.36
CA ASN A 138 26.75 18.81 -15.38
C ASN A 138 25.26 18.45 -15.42
N THR A 139 24.90 17.16 -15.34
CA THR A 139 23.50 16.73 -15.34
C THR A 139 22.79 17.22 -14.09
N ASN A 140 21.76 18.04 -14.27
CA ASN A 140 20.92 18.58 -13.19
C ASN A 140 19.98 17.50 -12.61
N ASP A 141 19.34 17.80 -11.48
CA ASP A 141 18.50 16.84 -10.76
C ASP A 141 17.27 16.38 -11.54
N GLN A 142 16.63 17.28 -12.30
CA GLN A 142 15.47 16.94 -13.15
C GLN A 142 15.85 15.90 -14.22
N ALA A 143 16.92 16.18 -14.98
CA ALA A 143 17.43 15.25 -15.97
C ALA A 143 17.91 13.95 -15.30
N ARG A 144 18.62 14.03 -14.17
CA ARG A 144 19.09 12.86 -13.44
C ARG A 144 17.96 11.95 -13.00
N ALA A 145 16.89 12.49 -12.40
CA ALA A 145 15.71 11.74 -11.99
C ALA A 145 15.05 11.04 -13.17
N ARG A 146 14.91 11.73 -14.31
CA ARG A 146 14.41 11.15 -15.56
C ARG A 146 15.23 9.95 -16.03
N GLN A 147 16.56 10.08 -16.05
CA GLN A 147 17.44 8.99 -16.50
C GLN A 147 17.49 7.82 -15.51
N LEU A 148 17.38 8.09 -14.22
CA LEU A 148 17.26 7.04 -13.20
C LEU A 148 15.95 6.26 -13.35
N MET A 149 14.84 6.90 -13.74
CA MET A 149 13.61 6.16 -14.09
C MET A 149 13.79 5.23 -15.29
N VAL A 150 14.53 5.64 -16.32
CA VAL A 150 14.85 4.73 -17.45
C VAL A 150 15.64 3.52 -16.96
N VAL A 151 16.69 3.75 -16.18
CA VAL A 151 17.55 2.68 -15.65
C VAL A 151 16.77 1.74 -14.72
N ILE A 152 15.93 2.27 -13.83
CA ILE A 152 15.16 1.44 -12.89
C ILE A 152 14.16 0.57 -13.65
N GLN A 153 13.41 1.11 -14.61
CA GLN A 153 12.46 0.34 -15.43
C GLN A 153 13.15 -0.75 -16.27
N MET A 154 14.27 -0.40 -16.92
CA MET A 154 14.97 -1.34 -17.80
C MET A 154 15.83 -2.37 -17.05
N ILE A 155 16.34 -2.06 -15.86
CA ILE A 155 17.17 -3.03 -15.13
C ILE A 155 16.36 -3.69 -14.01
N CYS A 156 15.84 -2.90 -13.07
CA CYS A 156 15.24 -3.43 -11.86
C CYS A 156 13.85 -4.03 -12.14
N GLU A 157 12.95 -3.30 -12.83
CA GLU A 157 11.59 -3.80 -13.10
C GLU A 157 11.60 -4.98 -14.06
N SER A 158 12.50 -4.94 -15.05
CA SER A 158 12.71 -6.08 -15.95
C SER A 158 13.30 -7.29 -15.24
N MET A 159 14.10 -7.14 -14.17
CA MET A 159 14.50 -8.29 -13.34
C MET A 159 13.31 -8.87 -12.55
N ARG A 160 12.39 -8.02 -12.08
CA ARG A 160 11.22 -8.40 -11.26
C ARG A 160 10.12 -9.08 -12.07
N PHE A 161 9.82 -8.58 -13.27
CA PHE A 161 8.71 -9.02 -14.10
C PHE A 161 9.15 -9.54 -15.46
N GLN A 162 8.66 -10.73 -15.82
CA GLN A 162 8.92 -11.30 -17.13
C GLN A 162 8.11 -10.59 -18.22
N LEU A 163 6.92 -10.05 -17.92
CA LEU A 163 6.13 -9.28 -18.89
C LEU A 163 6.84 -7.99 -19.31
N ILE A 164 7.41 -7.26 -18.35
CA ILE A 164 8.20 -6.04 -18.64
C ILE A 164 9.43 -6.40 -19.46
N ASN A 165 10.18 -7.43 -19.05
CA ASN A 165 11.34 -7.90 -19.80
C ASN A 165 10.98 -8.25 -21.27
N ARG A 166 9.96 -9.11 -21.49
CA ARG A 166 9.53 -9.50 -22.84
C ARG A 166 9.11 -8.30 -23.68
N HIS A 167 8.35 -7.37 -23.10
CA HIS A 167 7.93 -6.17 -23.82
C HIS A 167 9.12 -5.32 -24.24
N LEU A 168 10.04 -5.01 -23.32
CA LEU A 168 11.20 -4.17 -23.60
C LEU A 168 12.23 -4.84 -24.52
N ALA A 169 12.36 -6.17 -24.46
CA ALA A 169 13.19 -6.91 -25.41
C ALA A 169 12.62 -6.86 -26.84
N ASN A 170 11.29 -6.94 -26.99
CA ASN A 170 10.63 -6.83 -28.29
C ASN A 170 10.70 -5.40 -28.85
N GLU A 171 10.59 -4.40 -27.97
CA GLU A 171 10.62 -2.97 -28.32
C GLU A 171 12.02 -2.35 -28.18
N TRP A 172 13.07 -3.17 -28.10
CA TRP A 172 14.43 -2.75 -27.80
C TRP A 172 14.91 -1.61 -28.69
N GLU A 173 14.69 -1.72 -30.00
CA GLU A 173 15.07 -0.71 -31.00
C GLU A 173 14.04 0.40 -31.16
N SER A 174 12.76 0.11 -30.88
CA SER A 174 11.63 1.02 -31.12
C SER A 174 11.73 2.30 -30.28
N ASN A 175 12.31 2.23 -29.08
CA ASN A 175 12.37 3.34 -28.14
C ASN A 175 10.99 3.95 -27.85
N SER A 176 10.03 3.09 -27.52
CA SER A 176 8.64 3.45 -27.26
C SER A 176 8.39 3.68 -25.78
N SER A 177 7.37 4.47 -25.45
CA SER A 177 6.91 4.60 -24.07
C SER A 177 6.17 3.33 -23.63
N PRO A 178 6.34 2.86 -22.38
CA PRO A 178 5.68 1.66 -21.92
C PRO A 178 4.16 1.88 -21.80
N PRO A 179 3.33 0.86 -22.09
CA PRO A 179 1.91 0.89 -21.78
C PRO A 179 1.66 1.14 -20.30
N LEU A 180 0.58 1.86 -19.97
CA LEU A 180 0.19 2.15 -18.59
C LEU A 180 0.02 0.88 -17.74
N THR A 181 -0.42 -0.23 -18.33
CA THR A 181 -0.57 -1.51 -17.64
C THR A 181 0.77 -2.06 -17.12
N LEU A 182 1.89 -1.86 -17.85
CA LEU A 182 3.21 -2.25 -17.37
C LEU A 182 3.70 -1.31 -16.26
N VAL A 183 3.44 0.00 -16.40
CA VAL A 183 3.76 0.98 -15.35
C VAL A 183 3.01 0.69 -14.05
N ASN A 184 1.75 0.28 -14.14
CA ASN A 184 0.96 -0.12 -12.98
C ASN A 184 1.47 -1.42 -12.35
N LEU A 185 1.93 -2.38 -13.17
CA LEU A 185 2.49 -3.64 -12.69
C LEU A 185 3.72 -3.43 -11.78
N GLU A 186 4.55 -2.43 -12.07
CA GLU A 186 5.72 -2.07 -11.25
C GLU A 186 5.35 -1.73 -9.79
N ASN A 187 4.13 -1.26 -9.54
CA ASN A 187 3.67 -0.90 -8.21
C ASN A 187 3.17 -2.11 -7.39
N ALA A 188 3.04 -3.29 -8.01
CA ALA A 188 2.40 -4.47 -7.43
C ALA A 188 3.37 -5.63 -7.14
N TRP A 189 4.68 -5.42 -7.26
CA TRP A 189 5.65 -6.51 -7.17
C TRP A 189 5.67 -7.20 -5.81
N GLY A 190 5.74 -6.43 -4.73
CA GLY A 190 5.67 -6.93 -3.37
C GLY A 190 4.35 -7.61 -3.08
N GLY A 191 3.24 -6.97 -3.44
CA GLY A 191 1.88 -7.51 -3.22
C GLY A 191 1.63 -8.83 -3.95
N LEU A 192 2.04 -8.93 -5.22
CA LEU A 192 1.92 -10.16 -6.00
C LEU A 192 2.89 -11.25 -5.51
N SER A 193 4.12 -10.87 -5.12
CA SER A 193 5.07 -11.83 -4.54
C SER A 193 4.55 -12.43 -3.24
N GLU A 194 4.00 -11.58 -2.38
CA GLU A 194 3.37 -11.99 -1.13
C GLU A 194 2.18 -12.92 -1.38
N ALA A 195 1.27 -12.56 -2.28
CA ALA A 195 0.09 -13.37 -2.59
C ALA A 195 0.45 -14.76 -3.15
N LEU A 196 1.51 -14.87 -3.96
CA LEU A 196 2.02 -16.15 -4.44
C LEU A 196 2.62 -16.99 -3.30
N ILE A 197 3.49 -16.40 -2.46
CA ILE A 197 4.07 -17.12 -1.33
C ILE A 197 2.98 -17.60 -0.36
N HIS A 198 1.98 -16.77 -0.09
CA HIS A 198 0.83 -17.11 0.74
C HIS A 198 -0.02 -18.24 0.15
N ALA A 199 -0.28 -18.23 -1.16
CA ALA A 199 -1.02 -19.32 -1.81
C ALA A 199 -0.32 -20.69 -1.70
N GLU A 200 1.02 -20.73 -1.64
CA GLU A 200 1.76 -21.96 -1.37
C GLU A 200 1.82 -22.27 0.14
N GLN A 201 1.90 -21.25 0.99
CA GLN A 201 1.92 -21.37 2.46
C GLN A 201 0.61 -21.93 3.04
N ASP A 202 -0.54 -21.53 2.50
CA ASP A 202 -1.87 -21.80 3.07
C ASP A 202 -2.39 -23.24 2.80
N THR A 203 -1.53 -24.15 2.29
CA THR A 203 -1.77 -25.59 2.02
C THR A 203 -3.23 -26.03 1.94
N GLY A 204 -3.76 -26.20 0.72
CA GLY A 204 -5.10 -26.75 0.48
C GLY A 204 -5.70 -26.20 -0.81
N ASP A 205 -6.12 -24.93 -0.78
CA ASP A 205 -6.93 -24.34 -1.86
C ASP A 205 -6.14 -23.37 -2.76
N HIS A 206 -4.86 -23.12 -2.45
CA HIS A 206 -4.01 -22.14 -3.15
C HIS A 206 -4.68 -20.77 -3.31
N THR A 207 -5.40 -20.34 -2.27
CA THR A 207 -6.15 -19.09 -2.27
C THR A 207 -5.21 -17.92 -2.54
N PHE A 208 -5.48 -17.20 -3.62
CA PHE A 208 -4.69 -16.04 -4.02
C PHE A 208 -5.13 -14.81 -3.21
N ARG A 209 -4.43 -14.56 -2.10
CA ARG A 209 -4.74 -13.45 -1.18
C ARG A 209 -4.25 -12.10 -1.70
N TYR A 210 -4.97 -11.59 -2.69
CA TYR A 210 -4.79 -10.26 -3.26
C TYR A 210 -6.12 -9.49 -3.24
N ARG A 211 -6.07 -8.16 -3.43
CA ARG A 211 -7.30 -7.35 -3.45
C ARG A 211 -8.21 -7.83 -4.59
N VAL A 212 -9.49 -8.05 -4.30
CA VAL A 212 -10.44 -8.56 -5.29
C VAL A 212 -10.62 -7.54 -6.39
N ASP A 213 -10.95 -6.30 -6.02
CA ASP A 213 -11.06 -5.19 -6.97
C ASP A 213 -9.67 -4.56 -7.18
N ASN A 214 -8.95 -5.01 -8.22
CA ASN A 214 -7.64 -4.50 -8.56
C ASN A 214 -7.51 -4.09 -10.03
N ASP A 215 -6.82 -2.97 -10.28
CA ASP A 215 -6.65 -2.34 -11.60
C ASP A 215 -5.83 -3.18 -12.59
N LEU A 216 -5.19 -4.25 -12.10
CA LEU A 216 -4.34 -5.15 -12.88
C LEU A 216 -5.05 -6.48 -13.25
N GLU A 217 -6.27 -6.69 -12.77
CA GLU A 217 -7.08 -7.89 -13.01
C GLU A 217 -6.39 -9.23 -12.62
N PHE A 218 -5.48 -9.19 -11.64
CA PHE A 218 -4.87 -10.41 -11.11
C PHE A 218 -5.77 -11.04 -10.05
N HIS A 219 -6.37 -12.18 -10.38
CA HIS A 219 -7.26 -12.92 -9.47
C HIS A 219 -6.81 -14.36 -9.22
N THR A 220 -5.73 -14.81 -9.85
CA THR A 220 -5.27 -16.20 -9.76
C THR A 220 -3.76 -16.31 -9.64
N VAL A 221 -3.30 -17.38 -8.99
CA VAL A 221 -1.89 -17.77 -8.92
C VAL A 221 -1.27 -17.86 -10.32
N GLY A 222 -1.95 -18.48 -11.28
CA GLY A 222 -1.42 -18.68 -12.64
C GLY A 222 -1.17 -17.37 -13.39
N ALA A 223 -2.11 -16.42 -13.31
CA ALA A 223 -1.94 -15.10 -13.94
C ALA A 223 -0.77 -14.34 -13.31
N ALA A 224 -0.69 -14.28 -11.98
CA ALA A 224 0.39 -13.60 -11.27
C ALA A 224 1.75 -14.26 -11.52
N ALA A 225 1.82 -15.60 -11.48
CA ALA A 225 3.05 -16.34 -11.75
C ALA A 225 3.54 -16.19 -13.19
N GLY A 226 2.62 -16.03 -14.15
CA GLY A 226 2.96 -15.74 -15.56
C GLY A 226 3.52 -14.33 -15.78
N ALA A 227 3.26 -13.41 -14.86
CA ALA A 227 3.71 -12.02 -14.93
C ALA A 227 5.10 -11.80 -14.31
N ILE A 228 5.37 -12.45 -13.18
CA ILE A 228 6.58 -12.28 -12.37
C ILE A 228 7.75 -13.12 -12.90
N ALA A 229 8.97 -12.61 -12.73
CA ALA A 229 10.21 -13.34 -12.98
C ALA A 229 11.01 -13.66 -11.70
N MET A 230 10.85 -12.87 -10.64
CA MET A 230 11.57 -13.02 -9.39
C MET A 230 10.69 -12.56 -8.23
N LEU A 231 10.58 -13.36 -7.18
CA LEU A 231 9.75 -13.04 -6.02
C LEU A 231 10.57 -12.34 -4.93
N VAL A 232 10.00 -11.31 -4.32
CA VAL A 232 10.56 -10.70 -3.11
C VAL A 232 10.15 -11.48 -1.88
N CYS A 233 11.07 -11.65 -0.92
CA CYS A 233 10.78 -12.31 0.34
C CYS A 233 10.99 -11.33 1.50
N ARG A 234 9.91 -10.79 2.06
CA ARG A 234 10.00 -9.96 3.27
C ARG A 234 10.42 -10.77 4.49
N SER A 235 10.90 -10.08 5.51
CA SER A 235 11.16 -10.63 6.84
C SER A 235 10.06 -10.22 7.82
N SER A 236 9.70 -11.08 8.78
CA SER A 236 9.02 -10.62 9.99
C SER A 236 10.06 -10.03 10.95
N GLY A 237 9.77 -8.87 11.55
CA GLY A 237 10.59 -8.28 12.62
C GLY A 237 10.66 -9.13 13.90
N SER A 238 9.80 -10.15 14.01
CA SER A 238 9.91 -11.18 15.04
C SER A 238 9.29 -12.49 14.58
N SER A 239 10.07 -13.56 14.53
CA SER A 239 9.54 -14.90 14.76
C SER A 239 10.63 -15.78 15.35
N ARG A 240 10.49 -16.07 16.65
CA ARG A 240 11.08 -17.27 17.25
C ARG A 240 10.34 -18.45 16.64
N THR A 241 10.97 -19.16 15.72
CA THR A 241 10.44 -20.41 15.18
C THR A 241 10.47 -21.50 16.26
N THR A 242 9.32 -21.80 16.84
CA THR A 242 9.11 -23.10 17.49
C THR A 242 9.00 -24.16 16.40
N ARG A 243 9.83 -25.21 16.50
CA ARG A 243 9.80 -26.39 15.63
C ARG A 243 8.37 -26.96 15.57
N ALA A 244 7.71 -26.79 14.43
CA ALA A 244 6.54 -27.54 14.02
C ALA A 244 6.70 -27.89 12.54
N VAL A 245 6.08 -29.01 12.16
CA VAL A 245 6.03 -29.67 10.83
C VAL A 245 6.41 -28.77 9.66
N GLU A 246 7.34 -29.22 8.80
CA GLU A 246 7.85 -28.50 7.62
C GLU A 246 6.73 -28.21 6.60
N THR A 247 5.90 -27.21 6.86
CA THR A 247 5.01 -26.63 5.84
C THR A 247 5.81 -25.68 4.95
N PRO A 248 5.51 -25.62 3.64
CA PRO A 248 6.10 -24.63 2.75
C PRO A 248 5.97 -23.23 3.35
N TRP A 249 7.06 -22.48 3.34
CA TRP A 249 7.07 -21.09 3.83
C TRP A 249 6.63 -20.91 5.29
N ALA A 250 6.79 -21.91 6.18
CA ALA A 250 6.51 -21.77 7.61
C ALA A 250 7.27 -20.61 8.30
N ASP A 251 8.38 -20.21 7.69
CA ASP A 251 9.24 -19.11 8.13
C ASP A 251 8.80 -17.73 7.61
N TYR A 252 7.87 -17.69 6.66
CA TYR A 252 7.29 -16.48 6.09
C TYR A 252 6.10 -16.00 6.94
N PRO A 253 5.86 -14.68 7.08
CA PRO A 253 4.79 -14.22 7.95
C PRO A 253 3.41 -14.54 7.37
N LYS A 254 2.51 -15.09 8.20
CA LYS A 254 1.20 -15.58 7.75
C LYS A 254 0.22 -14.49 7.30
N GLY A 255 0.23 -13.33 7.96
CA GLY A 255 -0.55 -12.15 7.55
C GLY A 255 0.20 -11.31 6.53
N ARG A 256 -0.47 -10.33 5.91
CA ARG A 256 0.07 -9.39 4.91
C ARG A 256 0.63 -8.13 5.56
N ALA A 257 1.44 -7.37 4.81
CA ALA A 257 1.75 -6.00 5.21
C ALA A 257 0.58 -5.09 4.81
N LEU A 258 -0.09 -4.46 5.78
CA LEU A 258 -1.33 -3.70 5.55
C LEU A 258 -1.31 -2.33 6.24
N VAL A 259 -2.11 -1.40 5.75
CA VAL A 259 -2.30 -0.08 6.40
C VAL A 259 -3.68 0.02 7.01
N GLU A 260 -3.75 0.55 8.23
CA GLU A 260 -5.00 0.92 8.89
C GLU A 260 -5.01 2.43 9.12
N VAL A 261 -6.02 3.13 8.60
CA VAL A 261 -6.25 4.56 8.84
C VAL A 261 -7.36 4.69 9.87
N PHE A 262 -7.01 5.15 11.08
CA PHE A 262 -7.95 5.22 12.19
C PHE A 262 -8.90 6.40 12.07
N TRP A 263 -8.36 7.59 11.77
CA TRP A 263 -9.14 8.82 11.71
C TRP A 263 -8.47 9.91 10.87
N MET A 264 -9.29 10.85 10.43
CA MET A 264 -8.88 12.12 9.81
C MET A 264 -9.47 13.27 10.62
N ARG A 265 -8.63 14.08 11.27
CA ARG A 265 -9.06 15.25 12.04
C ARG A 265 -8.94 16.51 11.20
N ILE A 266 -9.94 17.37 11.25
CA ILE A 266 -9.89 18.71 10.65
C ILE A 266 -9.24 19.66 11.64
N ASP A 267 -8.01 20.11 11.36
CA ASP A 267 -7.29 21.01 12.27
C ASP A 267 -7.71 22.48 12.05
N LYS A 268 -7.90 22.87 10.79
CA LYS A 268 -8.36 24.21 10.40
C LYS A 268 -9.26 24.13 9.17
N ILE A 269 -10.39 24.82 9.20
CA ILE A 269 -11.33 24.93 8.09
C ILE A 269 -11.64 26.40 7.81
N ASP A 270 -10.76 27.08 7.08
CA ASP A 270 -10.99 28.45 6.58
C ASP A 270 -11.27 29.52 7.67
N GLY A 271 -10.83 29.27 8.90
CA GLY A 271 -11.14 30.14 10.05
C GLY A 271 -12.61 30.11 10.48
N GLU A 272 -13.40 29.18 9.94
CA GLU A 272 -14.80 28.97 10.30
C GLU A 272 -14.93 28.07 11.53
N SER A 273 -16.02 28.29 12.29
CA SER A 273 -16.36 27.42 13.43
C SER A 273 -17.14 26.17 13.01
N LEU A 274 -17.78 26.20 11.83
CA LEU A 274 -18.51 25.09 11.22
C LEU A 274 -18.36 25.22 9.71
N GLY A 275 -17.62 24.31 9.09
CA GLY A 275 -17.43 24.28 7.65
C GLY A 275 -18.28 23.22 6.96
N SER A 276 -18.29 23.28 5.64
CA SER A 276 -19.01 22.44 4.70
C SER A 276 -18.02 21.60 3.88
N LEU A 277 -17.44 20.58 4.50
CA LEU A 277 -16.35 19.78 3.93
C LEU A 277 -16.83 18.87 2.80
N TYR A 278 -16.10 18.84 1.69
CA TYR A 278 -16.28 17.87 0.61
C TYR A 278 -14.93 17.56 -0.07
N GLY A 279 -14.94 16.61 -1.01
CA GLY A 279 -13.76 16.20 -1.76
C GLY A 279 -13.40 14.74 -1.48
N THR A 280 -12.12 14.41 -1.70
CA THR A 280 -11.67 13.01 -1.63
C THR A 280 -10.40 12.83 -0.80
N VAL A 281 -10.31 11.67 -0.16
CA VAL A 281 -9.06 11.09 0.32
C VAL A 281 -8.95 9.70 -0.28
N LYS A 282 -7.91 9.47 -1.09
CA LYS A 282 -7.68 8.23 -1.83
C LYS A 282 -6.43 7.53 -1.34
N ALA A 283 -6.52 6.25 -1.04
CA ALA A 283 -5.36 5.38 -0.88
C ALA A 283 -4.98 4.81 -2.25
N VAL A 284 -3.71 4.91 -2.63
CA VAL A 284 -3.17 4.33 -3.87
C VAL A 284 -2.03 3.40 -3.50
N ASP A 285 -2.18 2.12 -3.83
CA ASP A 285 -1.19 1.05 -3.59
C ASP A 285 -1.02 0.19 -4.85
N GLY A 286 -0.28 -0.91 -4.74
CA GLY A 286 -0.01 -1.81 -5.87
C GLY A 286 -1.26 -2.30 -6.62
N PRO A 287 -2.31 -2.78 -5.92
CA PRO A 287 -3.54 -3.17 -6.61
C PRO A 287 -4.36 -2.01 -7.21
N GLY A 288 -4.05 -0.74 -6.96
CA GLY A 288 -4.80 0.41 -7.50
C GLY A 288 -5.30 1.42 -6.45
N SER A 289 -6.37 2.14 -6.77
CA SER A 289 -6.90 3.25 -5.96
C SER A 289 -8.21 2.92 -5.24
N GLN A 290 -8.35 3.34 -3.98
CA GLN A 290 -9.57 3.20 -3.19
C GLN A 290 -9.89 4.49 -2.41
N ASP A 291 -11.17 4.81 -2.26
CA ASP A 291 -11.62 5.95 -1.46
C ASP A 291 -11.62 5.62 0.04
N LEU A 292 -11.01 6.48 0.86
CA LEU A 292 -11.14 6.50 2.31
C LEU A 292 -12.24 7.47 2.76
N TYR A 293 -12.35 8.58 2.04
CA TYR A 293 -13.36 9.61 2.18
C TYR A 293 -13.72 10.08 0.79
N ASN A 294 -15.01 10.12 0.48
CA ASN A 294 -15.50 10.64 -0.79
C ASN A 294 -16.86 11.31 -0.58
N ARG A 295 -16.88 12.63 -0.70
CA ARG A 295 -18.09 13.44 -0.61
C ARG A 295 -18.16 14.40 -1.77
N ASP A 296 -19.22 14.28 -2.56
CA ASP A 296 -19.53 15.26 -3.59
C ASP A 296 -19.90 16.62 -2.98
N LYS A 297 -19.71 17.69 -3.76
CA LYS A 297 -20.12 19.05 -3.37
C LYS A 297 -21.63 19.19 -3.08
N SER A 298 -22.46 18.27 -3.57
CA SER A 298 -23.88 18.17 -3.26
C SER A 298 -24.18 17.44 -1.94
N ASN A 299 -23.25 16.63 -1.43
CA ASN A 299 -23.37 15.81 -0.23
C ASN A 299 -22.25 16.13 0.77
N ILE A 300 -22.19 17.39 1.19
CA ILE A 300 -21.18 17.89 2.12
C ILE A 300 -21.29 17.27 3.52
N GLU A 301 -20.20 17.32 4.27
CA GLU A 301 -20.16 17.03 5.70
C GLU A 301 -20.00 18.33 6.49
N TYR A 302 -20.95 18.61 7.39
CA TYR A 302 -20.83 19.73 8.31
C TYR A 302 -19.88 19.36 9.44
N ILE A 303 -18.76 20.07 9.55
CA ILE A 303 -17.68 19.70 10.46
C ILE A 303 -16.99 20.93 11.07
N ARG A 304 -16.59 20.81 12.34
CA ARG A 304 -15.84 21.84 13.07
C ARG A 304 -14.36 21.49 13.16
N PRO A 305 -13.47 22.47 13.41
CA PRO A 305 -12.12 22.19 13.88
C PRO A 305 -12.11 21.19 15.06
N ASP A 306 -11.06 20.38 15.11
CA ASP A 306 -10.84 19.28 16.07
C ASP A 306 -11.79 18.09 15.96
N GLN A 307 -12.78 18.12 15.06
CA GLN A 307 -13.63 16.96 14.78
C GLN A 307 -13.00 16.02 13.76
N PHE A 308 -13.42 14.76 13.83
CA PHE A 308 -13.02 13.72 12.88
C PHE A 308 -14.04 13.62 11.75
N ALA A 309 -13.54 13.63 10.52
CA ALA A 309 -14.36 13.42 9.33
C ALA A 309 -14.77 11.94 9.22
N LEU A 310 -15.96 11.71 8.68
CA LEU A 310 -16.54 10.36 8.55
C LEU A 310 -15.86 9.57 7.41
N LEU A 311 -14.90 8.73 7.75
CA LEU A 311 -14.26 7.83 6.79
C LEU A 311 -15.23 6.70 6.41
N THR A 312 -15.50 6.56 5.11
CA THR A 312 -16.43 5.56 4.55
C THR A 312 -15.72 4.42 3.83
N GLY A 313 -14.41 4.33 3.98
CA GLY A 313 -13.60 3.32 3.32
C GLY A 313 -12.27 3.08 4.03
N PRO A 314 -11.41 2.24 3.44
CA PRO A 314 -11.59 1.60 2.14
C PRO A 314 -12.48 0.34 2.22
N PRO A 315 -13.03 -0.16 1.10
CA PRO A 315 -13.80 -1.41 1.07
C PRO A 315 -12.94 -2.66 1.28
N GLU A 316 -11.64 -2.59 0.95
CA GLU A 316 -10.64 -3.63 1.25
C GLU A 316 -9.37 -2.98 1.83
N SER A 317 -8.59 -3.73 2.63
CA SER A 317 -7.38 -3.19 3.27
C SER A 317 -6.36 -2.69 2.25
N ILE A 318 -5.67 -1.62 2.61
CA ILE A 318 -4.58 -1.03 1.80
C ILE A 318 -3.34 -1.90 1.98
N SER A 319 -2.70 -2.29 0.89
CA SER A 319 -1.45 -3.03 0.88
C SER A 319 -0.26 -2.12 1.22
N ALA A 320 0.63 -2.62 2.06
CA ALA A 320 1.94 -2.04 2.36
C ALA A 320 3.10 -2.95 1.93
N ALA A 321 2.82 -3.92 1.05
CA ALA A 321 3.85 -4.78 0.46
C ALA A 321 4.75 -4.02 -0.53
N ASP A 322 4.22 -2.94 -1.11
CA ASP A 322 4.92 -1.96 -1.94
C ASP A 322 4.72 -0.55 -1.37
N SER A 323 5.29 0.47 -2.03
CA SER A 323 5.01 1.86 -1.66
C SER A 323 3.54 2.20 -1.90
N PHE A 324 2.96 3.00 -1.01
CA PHE A 324 1.60 3.50 -1.15
C PHE A 324 1.55 5.00 -0.88
N SER A 325 0.45 5.64 -1.28
CA SER A 325 0.18 7.03 -0.94
C SER A 325 -1.26 7.27 -0.49
N LEU A 326 -1.44 8.26 0.39
CA LEU A 326 -2.73 8.82 0.76
C LEU A 326 -2.82 10.20 0.13
N ASN A 327 -3.69 10.36 -0.87
CA ASN A 327 -3.84 11.56 -1.67
C ASN A 327 -5.11 12.30 -1.23
N LEU A 328 -4.96 13.57 -0.85
CA LEU A 328 -6.03 14.40 -0.33
C LEU A 328 -6.31 15.53 -1.31
N ASP A 329 -7.61 15.73 -1.58
CA ASP A 329 -8.14 16.88 -2.29
C ASP A 329 -9.45 17.30 -1.61
N LEU A 330 -9.32 18.11 -0.56
CA LEU A 330 -10.39 18.49 0.35
C LEU A 330 -10.68 19.99 0.27
N TRP A 331 -11.96 20.32 0.29
CA TRP A 331 -12.49 21.66 0.04
C TRP A 331 -13.58 22.03 1.05
N ASN A 332 -13.70 23.32 1.34
CA ASN A 332 -14.81 23.91 2.07
C ASN A 332 -15.74 24.62 1.10
N LYS A 333 -17.02 24.23 1.08
CA LYS A 333 -18.02 24.81 0.20
C LYS A 333 -18.47 26.19 0.70
N ASN A 334 -18.38 27.19 -0.18
CA ASN A 334 -18.83 28.56 0.10
C ASN A 334 -20.09 28.91 -0.71
N ALA A 335 -21.04 29.61 -0.09
CA ALA A 335 -22.30 29.96 -0.73
C ALA A 335 -22.17 31.11 -1.76
N TRP A 336 -21.23 32.03 -1.54
CA TRP A 336 -21.14 33.30 -2.29
C TRP A 336 -19.74 33.60 -2.84
N LEU A 337 -18.76 32.73 -2.55
CA LEU A 337 -17.36 32.85 -2.97
C LEU A 337 -16.89 31.55 -3.63
N SER A 338 -15.70 31.55 -4.20
CA SER A 338 -15.02 30.31 -4.56
C SER A 338 -14.87 29.41 -3.32
N ASP A 339 -14.98 28.10 -3.54
CA ASP A 339 -14.69 27.13 -2.49
C ASP A 339 -13.21 27.22 -2.11
N HIS A 340 -12.91 26.99 -0.84
CA HIS A 340 -11.57 27.14 -0.31
C HIS A 340 -10.90 25.79 -0.10
N GLY A 341 -9.68 25.66 -0.62
CA GLY A 341 -8.86 24.46 -0.47
C GLY A 341 -8.43 24.24 0.97
N ILE A 342 -8.89 23.16 1.58
CA ILE A 342 -8.59 22.81 2.98
C ILE A 342 -7.34 21.96 3.08
N ALA A 343 -7.18 20.96 2.21
CA ALA A 343 -5.96 20.17 2.15
C ALA A 343 -5.80 19.58 0.75
N GLN A 344 -4.74 19.97 0.06
CA GLN A 344 -4.33 19.38 -1.21
C GLN A 344 -2.90 18.87 -1.09
N GLY A 345 -2.73 17.55 -1.16
CA GLY A 345 -1.40 16.96 -1.00
C GLY A 345 -1.40 15.45 -0.92
N SER A 346 -0.22 14.89 -0.71
CA SER A 346 -0.03 13.45 -0.62
C SER A 346 0.88 13.11 0.56
N ILE A 347 0.50 12.09 1.32
CA ILE A 347 1.39 11.39 2.24
C ILE A 347 1.87 10.15 1.51
N SER A 348 3.19 9.99 1.34
CA SER A 348 3.76 8.81 0.70
C SER A 348 4.50 7.95 1.73
N PHE A 349 4.27 6.64 1.68
CA PHE A 349 5.09 5.65 2.37
C PHE A 349 5.99 4.98 1.35
N ASN A 350 7.30 5.12 1.56
CA ASN A 350 8.29 4.64 0.63
C ASN A 350 8.91 3.34 1.17
N VAL A 351 8.53 2.18 0.64
CA VAL A 351 9.08 0.87 1.06
C VAL A 351 10.61 0.73 0.86
N PHE A 352 11.22 1.60 0.03
CA PHE A 352 12.68 1.68 -0.16
C PHE A 352 13.43 2.22 1.08
N ASP A 353 12.75 2.97 1.95
CA ASP A 353 13.36 3.67 3.08
C ASP A 353 13.64 2.73 4.27
N PRO A 354 14.92 2.46 4.61
CA PRO A 354 15.26 1.65 5.78
C PRO A 354 14.87 2.30 7.12
N GLY A 355 14.51 3.60 7.11
CA GLY A 355 14.00 4.32 8.27
C GLY A 355 12.50 4.12 8.53
N ASN A 356 11.80 3.34 7.70
CA ASN A 356 10.38 3.08 7.88
C ASN A 356 10.08 2.43 9.23
N LYS A 357 8.97 2.90 9.83
CA LYS A 357 8.44 2.38 11.08
C LYS A 357 7.19 1.57 10.77
N TYR A 358 7.23 0.30 11.16
CA TYR A 358 6.08 -0.59 11.14
C TYR A 358 5.55 -0.77 12.55
N ASP A 359 4.26 -1.07 12.67
CA ASP A 359 3.58 -1.38 13.94
C ASP A 359 3.63 -0.24 14.98
N GLU A 360 3.92 0.98 14.51
CA GLU A 360 3.96 2.22 15.29
C GLU A 360 2.96 3.23 14.73
N ASN A 361 2.39 4.06 15.61
CA ASN A 361 1.48 5.12 15.21
C ASN A 361 2.19 6.18 14.37
N ILE A 362 1.59 6.54 13.23
CA ILE A 362 2.06 7.61 12.37
C ILE A 362 0.98 8.69 12.27
N THR A 363 1.39 9.92 12.56
CA THR A 363 0.56 11.11 12.37
C THR A 363 1.21 12.03 11.35
N ARG A 364 0.42 12.48 10.38
CA ARG A 364 0.85 13.37 9.31
C ARG A 364 -0.19 14.44 9.04
N GLN A 365 0.24 15.69 9.07
CA GLN A 365 -0.59 16.82 8.69
C GLN A 365 -0.41 17.13 7.20
N VAL A 366 -1.51 17.45 6.53
CA VAL A 366 -1.54 17.98 5.17
C VAL A 366 -2.26 19.32 5.22
N SER A 367 -1.63 20.35 4.66
CA SER A 367 -2.18 21.72 4.66
C SER A 367 -2.59 22.15 3.26
N GLY A 368 -3.70 22.87 3.18
CA GLY A 368 -4.09 23.66 2.02
C GLY A 368 -3.85 25.14 2.28
N GLU A 369 -4.27 25.99 1.35
CA GLU A 369 -4.16 27.45 1.49
C GLU A 369 -5.00 27.98 2.66
N TYR A 370 -6.19 27.40 2.88
CA TYR A 370 -7.17 27.89 3.84
C TYR A 370 -7.38 26.97 5.04
N GLY A 371 -6.76 25.80 5.06
CA GLY A 371 -6.98 24.82 6.11
C GLY A 371 -5.85 23.81 6.28
N SER A 372 -6.09 22.85 7.15
CA SER A 372 -5.25 21.68 7.30
C SER A 372 -6.00 20.54 7.95
N VAL A 373 -5.54 19.32 7.65
CA VAL A 373 -6.06 18.08 8.23
C VAL A 373 -4.92 17.23 8.72
N THR A 374 -5.18 16.41 9.73
CA THR A 374 -4.24 15.43 10.25
C THR A 374 -4.80 14.02 10.07
N LEU A 375 -4.01 13.15 9.44
CA LEU A 375 -4.30 11.72 9.33
C LEU A 375 -3.51 10.94 10.37
N ASN A 376 -4.18 9.93 10.94
CA ASN A 376 -3.60 8.96 11.86
C ASN A 376 -3.73 7.56 11.29
N TYR A 377 -2.60 6.87 11.17
CA TYR A 377 -2.56 5.54 10.58
C TYR A 377 -1.39 4.72 11.14
N VAL A 378 -1.45 3.40 10.90
CA VAL A 378 -0.36 2.47 11.18
C VAL A 378 -0.06 1.64 9.94
N VAL A 379 1.21 1.37 9.70
CA VAL A 379 1.66 0.38 8.70
C VAL A 379 2.01 -0.90 9.45
N LEU A 380 1.16 -1.92 9.32
CA LEU A 380 1.30 -3.19 10.00
C LEU A 380 2.21 -4.11 9.21
N SER A 381 3.21 -4.69 9.88
CA SER A 381 4.17 -5.59 9.19
C SER A 381 3.60 -6.99 8.92
N ASN A 382 2.58 -7.39 9.69
CA ASN A 382 1.97 -8.72 9.65
C ASN A 382 0.53 -8.70 10.19
N ALA A 383 -0.43 -8.57 9.30
CA ALA A 383 -1.85 -8.37 9.61
C ALA A 383 -2.79 -9.18 8.72
N ALA A 384 -3.97 -9.47 9.22
CA ALA A 384 -5.11 -9.99 8.47
C ALA A 384 -6.04 -8.84 8.11
N GLN A 385 -6.71 -8.92 6.96
CA GLN A 385 -7.92 -8.13 6.71
C GLN A 385 -9.09 -8.81 7.42
N ALA A 386 -9.82 -8.06 8.24
CA ALA A 386 -11.13 -8.43 8.74
C ALA A 386 -12.19 -7.69 7.92
N LEU A 387 -13.09 -8.44 7.28
CA LEU A 387 -14.32 -7.91 6.70
C LEU A 387 -15.45 -8.11 7.71
N VAL A 388 -15.95 -7.01 8.26
CA VAL A 388 -16.98 -7.00 9.30
C VAL A 388 -18.35 -6.77 8.70
N GLU A 389 -19.31 -7.60 9.08
CA GLU A 389 -20.73 -7.39 8.85
C GLU A 389 -21.48 -7.42 10.18
N VAL A 390 -22.48 -6.57 10.34
CA VAL A 390 -23.36 -6.59 11.51
C VAL A 390 -24.79 -6.81 11.05
N VAL A 391 -25.44 -7.82 11.61
CA VAL A 391 -26.82 -8.20 11.30
C VAL A 391 -27.68 -7.96 12.53
N LEU A 392 -28.80 -7.25 12.37
CA LEU A 392 -29.80 -7.13 13.42
C LEU A 392 -30.50 -8.49 13.57
N ILE A 393 -30.53 -9.06 14.77
CA ILE A 393 -31.24 -10.31 15.04
C ILE A 393 -32.62 -10.01 15.64
N ASP A 394 -32.66 -9.06 16.56
CA ASP A 394 -33.87 -8.58 17.24
C ASP A 394 -33.63 -7.13 17.72
N GLY A 395 -34.57 -6.22 17.49
CA GLY A 395 -34.52 -4.84 18.02
C GLY A 395 -35.02 -4.82 19.46
N ASP A 396 -36.27 -5.21 19.60
CA ASP A 396 -37.03 -5.30 20.85
C ASP A 396 -38.35 -6.12 20.66
N GLY A 397 -38.46 -6.84 19.54
CA GLY A 397 -39.71 -7.45 19.06
C GLY A 397 -40.43 -6.69 17.94
N GLU A 398 -39.97 -5.51 17.53
CA GLU A 398 -40.50 -4.74 16.40
C GLU A 398 -39.87 -5.09 15.02
N ASP A 399 -40.60 -4.80 13.95
CA ASP A 399 -40.15 -5.00 12.55
C ASP A 399 -40.77 -3.95 11.59
N PRO A 400 -39.99 -2.95 11.13
CA PRO A 400 -38.56 -2.74 11.40
C PRO A 400 -38.30 -2.19 12.81
N ALA A 401 -37.06 -2.34 13.28
CA ALA A 401 -36.52 -1.60 14.42
C ALA A 401 -35.94 -0.25 13.95
N ASP A 402 -36.14 0.81 14.73
CA ASP A 402 -35.68 2.18 14.50
C ASP A 402 -34.27 2.37 15.12
N VAL A 403 -33.27 1.76 14.49
CA VAL A 403 -31.91 1.60 15.04
C VAL A 403 -31.11 2.91 15.06
N TYR A 404 -30.61 3.29 16.23
CA TYR A 404 -29.58 4.34 16.38
C TYR A 404 -28.48 3.93 17.38
N GLY A 405 -27.42 4.74 17.47
CA GLY A 405 -26.30 4.51 18.37
C GLY A 405 -24.95 4.46 17.66
N ASN A 406 -24.02 3.65 18.16
CA ASN A 406 -22.69 3.49 17.58
C ASN A 406 -22.19 2.04 17.55
N ILE A 407 -21.35 1.76 16.55
CA ILE A 407 -20.51 0.58 16.48
C ILE A 407 -19.08 1.05 16.17
N SER A 408 -18.11 0.62 16.97
CA SER A 408 -16.70 0.91 16.75
C SER A 408 -15.86 -0.36 16.79
N ALA A 409 -14.66 -0.28 16.23
CA ALA A 409 -13.67 -1.34 16.26
C ALA A 409 -12.34 -0.89 16.84
N ASP A 410 -11.71 -1.81 17.55
CA ASP A 410 -10.34 -1.72 18.03
C ASP A 410 -9.56 -2.92 17.47
N ASN A 411 -8.55 -2.66 16.63
CA ASN A 411 -7.68 -3.69 16.06
C ASN A 411 -6.52 -4.09 16.99
N GLY A 412 -6.67 -3.80 18.29
CA GLY A 412 -5.65 -3.95 19.32
C GLY A 412 -4.82 -2.69 19.53
N TYR A 413 -5.02 -1.61 18.76
CA TYR A 413 -4.38 -0.30 18.92
C TYR A 413 -5.35 0.81 19.36
N ALA A 414 -6.34 0.54 20.21
CA ALA A 414 -7.27 1.54 20.73
C ALA A 414 -6.62 2.86 21.22
N TYR A 415 -5.37 2.82 21.71
CA TYR A 415 -4.62 4.03 22.09
C TYR A 415 -4.33 4.97 20.90
N TYR A 416 -4.25 4.47 19.67
CA TYR A 416 -4.05 5.26 18.46
C TYR A 416 -5.38 5.82 17.93
N GLY A 417 -6.47 5.08 18.12
CA GLY A 417 -7.83 5.49 17.83
C GLY A 417 -8.77 4.29 17.72
N GLU A 418 -10.06 4.53 17.91
CA GLU A 418 -11.10 3.57 17.53
C GLU A 418 -11.55 3.84 16.09
N ILE A 419 -11.91 2.78 15.38
CA ILE A 419 -12.39 2.83 14.01
C ILE A 419 -13.91 2.90 14.08
N GLU A 420 -14.50 3.99 13.60
CA GLU A 420 -15.96 4.15 13.58
C GLU A 420 -16.58 3.33 12.45
N LEU A 421 -17.47 2.39 12.79
CA LEU A 421 -18.14 1.51 11.82
C LEU A 421 -19.60 1.90 11.62
N PHE A 422 -20.26 2.47 12.62
CA PHE A 422 -21.63 2.95 12.52
C PHE A 422 -21.84 4.08 13.51
N ARG A 423 -22.56 5.12 13.09
CA ARG A 423 -23.00 6.19 13.97
C ARG A 423 -24.29 6.80 13.48
N LYS A 424 -25.30 6.81 14.33
CA LYS A 424 -26.56 7.53 14.14
C LYS A 424 -26.99 8.17 15.45
N ALA A 425 -27.29 9.46 15.43
CA ALA A 425 -27.95 10.09 16.57
C ALA A 425 -29.38 9.54 16.71
N ARG A 426 -29.97 9.69 17.91
CA ARG A 426 -31.37 9.31 18.18
C ARG A 426 -32.35 9.87 17.15
N SER A 427 -32.13 11.11 16.68
CA SER A 427 -32.98 11.76 15.67
C SER A 427 -32.72 11.33 14.22
N GLU A 428 -31.71 10.49 14.00
CA GLU A 428 -31.23 10.05 12.69
C GLU A 428 -31.33 8.52 12.55
N TYR A 429 -32.15 7.88 13.39
CA TYR A 429 -32.34 6.44 13.38
C TYR A 429 -32.66 5.92 11.97
N ILE A 430 -32.41 4.63 11.77
CA ILE A 430 -32.68 3.96 10.51
C ILE A 430 -33.52 2.70 10.73
N ASP A 431 -34.49 2.49 9.85
CA ASP A 431 -35.30 1.28 9.84
C ASP A 431 -34.44 0.07 9.43
N VAL A 432 -34.29 -0.90 10.33
CA VAL A 432 -33.59 -2.17 10.07
C VAL A 432 -34.49 -3.33 10.46
N ARG A 433 -34.72 -4.27 9.55
CA ARG A 433 -35.51 -5.47 9.82
C ARG A 433 -34.66 -6.56 10.49
N PRO A 434 -35.23 -7.40 11.37
CA PRO A 434 -34.58 -8.62 11.82
C PRO A 434 -34.05 -9.47 10.64
N GLY A 435 -32.80 -9.91 10.73
CA GLY A 435 -32.07 -10.61 9.67
C GLY A 435 -31.40 -9.71 8.63
N ALA A 436 -31.67 -8.40 8.62
CA ALA A 436 -31.02 -7.45 7.71
C ALA A 436 -29.68 -6.93 8.28
N LYS A 437 -28.81 -6.47 7.38
CA LYS A 437 -27.53 -5.87 7.74
C LYS A 437 -27.76 -4.44 8.24
N ILE A 438 -27.10 -4.08 9.33
CA ILE A 438 -26.93 -2.68 9.72
C ILE A 438 -25.87 -2.07 8.77
N PRO A 439 -26.20 -1.00 8.02
CA PRO A 439 -25.28 -0.41 7.05
C PRO A 439 -24.11 0.27 7.76
N LEU A 440 -22.92 -0.33 7.66
CA LEU A 440 -21.70 0.23 8.21
C LEU A 440 -21.14 1.34 7.30
N LEU A 441 -20.46 2.30 7.91
CA LEU A 441 -19.66 3.34 7.25
C LEU A 441 -18.52 2.72 6.45
N ARG A 442 -17.87 1.70 7.02
CA ARG A 442 -16.78 0.91 6.44
C ARG A 442 -16.76 -0.48 7.11
N SER A 443 -16.25 -1.47 6.39
CA SER A 443 -16.26 -2.87 6.84
C SER A 443 -14.88 -3.53 6.87
N ALA A 444 -13.89 -2.99 6.16
CA ALA A 444 -12.53 -3.51 6.16
C ALA A 444 -11.67 -2.90 7.28
N ILE A 445 -11.00 -3.78 8.02
CA ILE A 445 -10.09 -3.42 9.11
C ILE A 445 -8.83 -4.28 9.00
N ALA A 446 -7.65 -3.65 9.03
CA ALA A 446 -6.41 -4.40 9.15
C ALA A 446 -6.10 -4.68 10.63
N VAL A 447 -5.93 -5.97 10.96
CA VAL A 447 -5.74 -6.45 12.33
C VAL A 447 -4.41 -7.19 12.43
N PRO A 448 -3.48 -6.79 13.33
CA PRO A 448 -2.21 -7.48 13.52
C PRO A 448 -2.44 -8.94 13.90
N MET A 449 -1.64 -9.85 13.32
CA MET A 449 -1.73 -11.29 13.63
C MET A 449 -1.45 -11.65 15.10
N THR A 450 -0.93 -10.70 15.88
CA THR A 450 -0.60 -10.86 17.31
C THR A 450 -1.61 -10.18 18.24
N ARG A 451 -2.70 -9.63 17.71
CA ARG A 451 -3.73 -8.93 18.47
C ARG A 451 -5.12 -9.40 18.03
N SER A 452 -6.12 -9.04 18.81
CA SER A 452 -7.52 -9.37 18.54
C SER A 452 -8.27 -8.14 18.04
N LEU A 453 -9.23 -8.35 17.15
CA LEU A 453 -10.23 -7.36 16.78
C LEU A 453 -11.32 -7.32 17.86
N ARG A 454 -11.69 -6.13 18.32
CA ARG A 454 -12.76 -5.92 19.28
C ARG A 454 -13.82 -5.03 18.65
N ILE A 455 -15.01 -5.57 18.43
CA ILE A 455 -16.17 -4.82 17.94
C ILE A 455 -17.02 -4.44 19.14
N LYS A 456 -17.18 -3.14 19.36
CA LYS A 456 -18.00 -2.57 20.44
C LYS A 456 -19.28 -2.03 19.83
N ALA A 457 -20.41 -2.32 20.46
CA ALA A 457 -21.69 -1.80 20.02
C ALA A 457 -22.47 -1.24 21.21
N LEU A 458 -23.07 -0.07 20.99
CA LEU A 458 -24.07 0.53 21.85
C LEU A 458 -25.21 1.02 20.96
N LEU A 459 -26.27 0.22 20.85
CA LEU A 459 -27.39 0.43 19.93
C LEU A 459 -28.71 0.39 20.68
N TYR A 460 -29.67 1.17 20.17
CA TYR A 460 -31.00 1.32 20.71
C TYR A 460 -32.03 1.36 19.60
N ASP A 461 -33.24 0.94 19.95
CA ASP A 461 -34.46 1.11 19.16
C ASP A 461 -35.16 2.39 19.60
N TYR A 462 -35.54 3.24 18.66
CA TYR A 462 -36.19 4.50 18.97
C TYR A 462 -37.68 4.29 19.17
N ASP A 463 -38.19 4.80 20.28
CA ASP A 463 -39.61 4.76 20.60
C ASP A 463 -40.24 6.16 20.61
N THR A 464 -41.45 6.26 20.06
CA THR A 464 -42.21 7.54 20.07
C THR A 464 -42.97 7.75 21.38
N ILE A 465 -43.50 6.67 21.97
CA ILE A 465 -44.45 6.73 23.10
C ILE A 465 -43.85 6.11 24.38
N SER A 466 -42.77 5.35 24.21
CA SER A 466 -42.09 4.53 25.19
C SER A 466 -40.63 5.01 25.33
N PRO A 467 -39.88 4.64 26.40
CA PRO A 467 -38.44 4.82 26.41
C PRO A 467 -37.75 3.91 25.41
N ASP A 468 -36.75 4.43 24.70
CA ASP A 468 -35.93 3.68 23.75
C ASP A 468 -35.35 2.39 24.36
N ASP A 469 -35.41 1.30 23.60
CA ASP A 469 -35.02 -0.03 24.07
C ASP A 469 -33.60 -0.41 23.62
N GLU A 470 -32.80 -0.93 24.55
CA GLU A 470 -31.41 -1.33 24.28
C GLU A 470 -31.34 -2.60 23.41
N ILE A 471 -30.87 -2.42 22.17
CA ILE A 471 -30.65 -3.50 21.19
C ILE A 471 -29.34 -4.23 21.50
N ALA A 472 -28.25 -3.51 21.76
CA ALA A 472 -26.94 -4.11 21.96
C ALA A 472 -26.06 -3.21 22.83
N ASN A 473 -25.41 -3.80 23.84
CA ASN A 473 -24.44 -3.10 24.68
C ASN A 473 -23.34 -4.06 25.11
N GLY A 474 -22.20 -4.02 24.41
CA GLY A 474 -21.10 -4.91 24.73
C GLY A 474 -20.01 -4.97 23.67
N VAL A 475 -19.18 -6.01 23.81
CA VAL A 475 -17.98 -6.20 22.97
C VAL A 475 -17.89 -7.65 22.50
N ALA A 476 -17.76 -7.83 21.19
CA ALA A 476 -17.35 -9.09 20.59
C ALA A 476 -15.84 -9.03 20.25
N VAL A 477 -15.10 -10.09 20.58
CA VAL A 477 -13.65 -10.15 20.37
C VAL A 477 -13.32 -11.30 19.42
N PHE A 478 -12.49 -11.07 18.41
CA PHE A 478 -12.15 -12.03 17.36
C PHE A 478 -10.64 -12.09 17.20
N ASP A 479 -10.07 -13.30 17.14
CA ASP A 479 -8.65 -13.50 16.88
C ASP A 479 -8.44 -13.74 15.38
N PRO A 480 -7.36 -13.24 14.75
CA PRO A 480 -7.14 -13.43 13.31
C PRO A 480 -7.09 -14.91 12.89
N LEU A 481 -8.09 -15.34 12.13
CA LEU A 481 -8.21 -16.70 11.59
C LEU A 481 -8.24 -16.68 10.06
N ILE A 482 -7.09 -16.35 9.44
CA ILE A 482 -6.90 -16.28 7.98
C ILE A 482 -7.64 -17.41 7.24
N LEU A 483 -8.40 -17.02 6.20
CA LEU A 483 -9.25 -17.86 5.34
C LEU A 483 -10.43 -18.53 6.06
N GLN A 484 -10.84 -18.00 7.21
CA GLN A 484 -12.02 -18.47 7.94
C GLN A 484 -12.98 -17.32 8.21
N SER A 485 -14.24 -17.69 8.44
CA SER A 485 -15.26 -16.78 8.94
C SER A 485 -15.73 -17.25 10.31
N GLU A 486 -16.01 -16.29 11.18
CA GLU A 486 -16.58 -16.53 12.50
C GLU A 486 -17.65 -15.48 12.80
N ASN A 487 -18.53 -15.79 13.75
CA ASN A 487 -19.55 -14.87 14.21
C ASN A 487 -19.70 -14.92 15.72
N LYS A 488 -20.09 -13.79 16.31
CA LYS A 488 -20.40 -13.66 17.73
C LYS A 488 -21.58 -12.71 17.90
N TYR A 489 -22.28 -12.86 19.01
CA TYR A 489 -23.41 -12.02 19.32
C TYR A 489 -23.04 -10.93 20.33
N ILE A 490 -23.68 -9.78 20.20
CA ILE A 490 -23.75 -8.75 21.24
C ILE A 490 -25.22 -8.59 21.60
N THR A 491 -25.56 -8.79 22.86
CA THR A 491 -26.94 -8.81 23.36
C THR A 491 -27.15 -7.59 24.25
N GLY A 492 -28.19 -6.83 23.96
CA GLY A 492 -28.70 -5.78 24.85
C GLY A 492 -29.77 -6.34 25.78
N LYS A 493 -30.42 -5.45 26.52
CA LYS A 493 -31.53 -5.82 27.40
C LYS A 493 -32.74 -6.38 26.65
N TYR A 494 -33.03 -5.87 25.46
CA TYR A 494 -34.24 -6.21 24.70
C TYR A 494 -33.95 -6.77 23.31
N GLY A 495 -32.82 -6.39 22.72
CA GLY A 495 -32.43 -6.87 21.40
C GLY A 495 -31.13 -7.65 21.37
N LYS A 496 -30.70 -7.92 20.14
CA LYS A 496 -29.46 -8.63 19.84
C LYS A 496 -28.98 -8.35 18.43
N ILE A 497 -27.67 -8.24 18.27
CA ILE A 497 -27.00 -8.23 16.97
C ILE A 497 -26.04 -9.41 16.83
N GLU A 498 -25.79 -9.81 15.59
CA GLU A 498 -24.74 -10.75 15.20
C GLU A 498 -23.64 -10.01 14.45
N VAL A 499 -22.41 -10.11 14.96
CA VAL A 499 -21.21 -9.60 14.30
C VAL A 499 -20.55 -10.77 13.59
N ARG A 500 -20.37 -10.65 12.28
CA ARG A 500 -19.69 -11.64 11.43
C ARG A 500 -18.35 -11.05 10.97
N VAL A 501 -17.30 -11.85 11.04
CA VAL A 501 -15.96 -11.48 10.58
C VAL A 501 -15.48 -12.54 9.60
N THR A 502 -15.04 -12.09 8.43
CA THR A 502 -14.33 -12.92 7.44
C THR A 502 -12.88 -12.45 7.35
N TRP A 503 -11.93 -13.38 7.51
CA TRP A 503 -10.51 -13.09 7.60
C TRP A 503 -9.78 -13.41 6.28
N ASN A 504 -9.05 -12.44 5.73
CA ASN A 504 -8.27 -12.57 4.48
C ASN A 504 -6.81 -12.12 4.60
#